data_AF-A0AAW1VSV4-F1
#
_entry.id   AF-A0AAW1VSV4-F1
#
_cell.length_a   1.000
_cell.length_b   1.000
_cell.length_c   1.000
_cell.angle_alpha   90.00
_cell.angle_beta   90.00
_cell.angle_gamma   90.00
#
_symmetry.space_group_name_H-M   'P 1'
#
loop_
_entity.id
_entity.type
_entity.pdbx_description
1 polymer ?
#
loop_
_entity_poly.entity_id
_entity_poly.type
_entity_poly.pdbx_seq_one_letter_code
_entity_poly.pdbx_strand_id
1 'polypeptide(L)'
;MEWNPQNLQTLSDCFFNTLSPLPEPRHQAEAILSDFSQKPNYGLAVLRLVAEPNVADQIRQAASVNFKNHLKVRWAPAPNSDEPSIMDAEKEQIKALIVSLMLNATPKIQGQLSEALVLIGKHDFPRLWPTLLPELIASLQKASQAGDYASINGILGTANSIFKKFRYEYKTNDLLLDLKYCLDNFAAPLLEIFLKTANLIDAAANAGGGDSAALKPLFESQRLCCRIFYSLNFQELPEFFEDHMNEWMNEQRKYLATSYPALESSPDGLALVDELRAAVCENINLYMEKNEEEFQAYLNGFALAVWNLLTSVSQASSRDQLAVTAIKFLTTVSTSVHHNLFAGDGVIPQICQGIVIPNVRLRDEDEELFDMNYIEFIRRDMEGSDLDTRRRIACELLKGIATNYKQQVTNLVSVQIQNLLSSFATNPSVNWKDKDCAIYLVVSLATKKAGGYFCFD
;
A
#
# COMPACT_ATOMS: atom_id res chain seq x y z
N MET A 1 -29.99 -19.43 -16.19
CA MET A 1 -29.75 -18.55 -17.33
C MET A 1 -28.78 -19.26 -18.24
N GLU A 2 -29.27 -19.70 -19.40
CA GLU A 2 -28.43 -20.37 -20.40
C GLU A 2 -27.63 -19.34 -21.18
N TRP A 3 -26.39 -19.66 -21.53
CA TRP A 3 -25.60 -18.81 -22.41
C TRP A 3 -26.03 -19.02 -23.86
N ASN A 4 -26.69 -18.04 -24.46
CA ASN A 4 -27.12 -18.05 -25.86
C ASN A 4 -27.11 -16.62 -26.44
N PRO A 5 -27.18 -16.45 -27.78
CA PRO A 5 -27.09 -15.14 -28.41
C PRO A 5 -28.18 -14.16 -27.94
N GLN A 6 -29.39 -14.65 -27.65
CA GLN A 6 -30.49 -13.82 -27.18
C GLN A 6 -30.22 -13.25 -25.78
N ASN A 7 -29.74 -14.08 -24.87
CA ASN A 7 -29.37 -13.68 -23.51
C ASN A 7 -28.15 -12.76 -23.49
N LEU A 8 -27.17 -12.99 -24.37
CA LEU A 8 -26.05 -12.06 -24.57
C LEU A 8 -26.53 -10.68 -25.02
N GLN A 9 -27.41 -10.62 -26.03
CA GLN A 9 -27.97 -9.35 -26.49
C GLN A 9 -28.75 -8.64 -25.37
N THR A 10 -29.62 -9.39 -24.68
CA THR A 10 -30.46 -8.85 -23.59
C THR A 10 -29.61 -8.29 -22.45
N LEU A 11 -28.59 -9.03 -22.01
CA LEU A 11 -27.67 -8.54 -20.97
C LEU A 11 -26.87 -7.33 -21.46
N SER A 12 -26.43 -7.33 -22.71
CA SER A 12 -25.69 -6.19 -23.29
C SER A 12 -26.55 -4.93 -23.32
N ASP A 13 -27.82 -5.05 -23.73
CA ASP A 13 -28.76 -3.94 -23.75
C ASP A 13 -29.08 -3.43 -22.34
N CYS A 14 -29.23 -4.34 -21.37
CA CYS A 14 -29.44 -3.97 -19.97
C CYS A 14 -28.23 -3.19 -19.43
N PHE A 15 -27.00 -3.73 -19.56
CA PHE A 15 -25.78 -3.07 -19.08
C PHE A 15 -25.45 -1.78 -19.83
N PHE A 16 -25.88 -1.65 -21.08
CA PHE A 16 -25.80 -0.36 -21.78
C PHE A 16 -26.77 0.66 -21.17
N ASN A 17 -28.00 0.25 -20.89
CA ASN A 17 -29.04 1.12 -20.33
C ASN A 17 -28.77 1.54 -18.88
N THR A 18 -28.03 0.77 -18.09
CA THR A 18 -27.59 1.20 -16.74
C THR A 18 -26.64 2.40 -16.78
N LEU A 19 -26.02 2.68 -17.93
CA LEU A 19 -25.15 3.83 -18.16
C LEU A 19 -25.92 5.07 -18.69
N SER A 20 -27.24 4.97 -18.89
CA SER A 20 -28.05 6.06 -19.42
C SER A 20 -28.04 7.28 -18.48
N PRO A 21 -27.97 8.53 -19.01
CA PRO A 21 -28.12 9.72 -18.18
C PRO A 21 -29.56 9.91 -17.67
N LEU A 22 -30.54 9.21 -18.25
CA LEU A 22 -31.94 9.28 -17.86
C LEU A 22 -32.25 8.27 -16.74
N PRO A 23 -33.04 8.64 -15.71
CA PRO A 23 -33.40 7.72 -14.62
C PRO A 23 -34.20 6.50 -15.08
N GLU A 24 -35.20 6.70 -15.94
CA GLU A 24 -36.16 5.66 -16.30
C GLU A 24 -35.52 4.42 -16.98
N PRO A 25 -34.66 4.56 -18.02
CA PRO A 25 -33.97 3.41 -18.62
C PRO A 25 -33.03 2.69 -17.65
N ARG A 26 -32.41 3.42 -16.71
CA ARG A 26 -31.55 2.81 -15.69
C ARG A 26 -32.35 1.94 -14.73
N HIS A 27 -33.43 2.47 -14.17
CA HIS A 27 -34.26 1.73 -13.22
C HIS A 27 -34.87 0.48 -13.84
N GLN A 28 -35.31 0.56 -15.10
CA GLN A 28 -35.82 -0.60 -15.83
C GLN A 28 -34.73 -1.66 -16.04
N ALA A 29 -33.52 -1.26 -16.45
CA ALA A 29 -32.40 -2.17 -16.64
C ALA A 29 -31.95 -2.81 -15.31
N GLU A 30 -31.87 -2.04 -14.23
CA GLU A 30 -31.52 -2.52 -12.89
C GLU A 30 -32.54 -3.53 -12.36
N ALA A 31 -33.84 -3.29 -12.58
CA ALA A 31 -34.90 -4.22 -12.21
C ALA A 31 -34.78 -5.55 -12.97
N ILE A 32 -34.56 -5.50 -14.28
CA ILE A 32 -34.36 -6.70 -15.11
C ILE A 32 -33.11 -7.49 -14.66
N LEU A 33 -32.00 -6.79 -14.39
CA LEU A 33 -30.78 -7.42 -13.89
C LEU A 33 -30.98 -8.02 -12.49
N SER A 34 -31.77 -7.38 -11.62
CA SER A 34 -32.14 -7.93 -10.32
C SER A 34 -32.90 -9.23 -10.46
N ASP A 35 -33.92 -9.28 -11.33
CA ASP A 35 -34.69 -10.49 -11.63
C ASP A 35 -33.81 -11.60 -12.23
N PHE A 36 -32.87 -11.25 -13.11
CA PHE A 36 -31.93 -12.20 -13.68
C PHE A 36 -30.92 -12.73 -12.65
N SER A 37 -30.53 -11.90 -11.67
CA SER A 37 -29.58 -12.30 -10.62
C SER A 37 -30.10 -13.43 -9.73
N GLN A 38 -31.42 -13.65 -9.70
CA GLN A 38 -32.05 -14.77 -8.99
C GLN A 38 -32.01 -16.08 -9.79
N LYS A 39 -31.63 -16.05 -11.07
CA LYS A 39 -31.59 -17.25 -11.92
C LYS A 39 -30.23 -17.97 -11.77
N PRO A 40 -30.22 -19.32 -11.77
CA PRO A 40 -28.98 -20.11 -11.83
C PRO A 40 -28.07 -19.68 -12.98
N ASN A 41 -26.74 -19.78 -12.89
CA ASN A 41 -25.79 -19.43 -13.96
C ASN A 41 -25.79 -17.96 -14.38
N TYR A 42 -26.41 -17.05 -13.63
CA TYR A 42 -26.37 -15.62 -13.93
C TYR A 42 -24.94 -15.08 -13.83
N GLY A 43 -24.23 -15.38 -12.74
CA GLY A 43 -22.86 -14.92 -12.53
C GLY A 43 -21.94 -15.40 -13.66
N LEU A 44 -22.08 -16.66 -14.05
CA LEU A 44 -21.35 -17.23 -15.19
C LEU A 44 -21.71 -16.55 -16.53
N ALA A 45 -22.99 -16.25 -16.78
CA ALA A 45 -23.42 -15.55 -17.99
C ALA A 45 -22.85 -14.13 -18.07
N VAL A 46 -22.85 -13.39 -16.95
CA VAL A 46 -22.23 -12.06 -16.88
C VAL A 46 -20.71 -12.15 -17.11
N LEU A 47 -20.03 -13.13 -16.50
CA LEU A 47 -18.60 -13.32 -16.70
C LEU A 47 -18.25 -13.64 -18.17
N ARG A 48 -19.07 -14.43 -18.86
CA ARG A 48 -18.92 -14.70 -20.30
C ARG A 48 -19.15 -13.46 -21.16
N LEU A 49 -20.10 -12.59 -20.80
CA LEU A 49 -20.27 -11.30 -21.47
C LEU A 49 -19.03 -10.42 -21.31
N VAL A 50 -18.43 -10.38 -20.11
CA VAL A 50 -17.17 -9.65 -19.88
C VAL A 50 -16.03 -10.23 -20.73
N ALA A 51 -16.06 -11.53 -21.04
CA ALA A 51 -15.09 -12.19 -21.91
C ALA A 51 -15.30 -11.97 -23.42
N GLU A 52 -16.46 -11.47 -23.84
CA GLU A 52 -16.80 -11.36 -25.26
C GLU A 52 -16.11 -10.14 -25.91
N PRO A 53 -15.19 -10.35 -26.88
CA PRO A 53 -14.41 -9.26 -27.48
C PRO A 53 -15.25 -8.33 -28.36
N ASN A 54 -16.38 -8.82 -28.88
CA ASN A 54 -17.27 -8.06 -29.75
C ASN A 54 -18.19 -7.10 -28.98
N VAL A 55 -18.26 -7.22 -27.65
CA VAL A 55 -19.06 -6.33 -26.79
C VAL A 55 -18.24 -5.08 -26.46
N ALA A 56 -18.88 -3.91 -26.53
CA ALA A 56 -18.23 -2.63 -26.23
C ALA A 56 -17.63 -2.62 -24.80
N ASP A 57 -16.44 -2.04 -24.65
CA ASP A 57 -15.67 -2.04 -23.38
C ASP A 57 -16.46 -1.40 -22.23
N GLN A 58 -17.27 -0.37 -22.49
CA GLN A 58 -18.14 0.26 -21.49
C GLN A 58 -19.17 -0.72 -20.91
N ILE A 59 -19.78 -1.57 -21.75
CA ILE A 59 -20.74 -2.59 -21.35
C ILE A 59 -20.02 -3.68 -20.54
N ARG A 60 -18.86 -4.13 -21.02
CA ARG A 60 -18.01 -5.12 -20.31
C ARG A 60 -17.56 -4.61 -18.95
N GLN A 61 -17.25 -3.31 -18.84
CA GLN A 61 -16.91 -2.67 -17.57
C GLN A 61 -18.12 -2.60 -16.62
N ALA A 62 -19.30 -2.20 -17.09
CA ALA A 62 -20.52 -2.21 -16.28
C ALA A 62 -20.87 -3.62 -15.79
N ALA A 63 -20.73 -4.61 -16.66
CA ALA A 63 -20.94 -6.02 -16.35
C ALA A 63 -19.94 -6.56 -15.32
N SER A 64 -18.65 -6.18 -15.38
CA SER A 64 -17.66 -6.63 -14.39
C SER A 64 -17.90 -6.04 -13.00
N VAL A 65 -18.38 -4.79 -12.92
CA VAL A 65 -18.83 -4.18 -11.65
C VAL A 65 -20.04 -4.94 -11.09
N ASN A 66 -21.04 -5.24 -11.92
CA ASN A 66 -22.21 -6.02 -11.50
C ASN A 66 -21.81 -7.43 -11.04
N PHE A 67 -20.94 -8.10 -11.79
CA PHE A 67 -20.42 -9.43 -11.45
C PHE A 67 -19.78 -9.43 -10.07
N LYS A 68 -18.86 -8.50 -9.79
CA LYS A 68 -18.24 -8.36 -8.47
C LYS A 68 -19.29 -8.20 -7.36
N ASN A 69 -20.27 -7.31 -7.56
CA ASN A 69 -21.32 -7.04 -6.58
C ASN A 69 -22.22 -8.27 -6.37
N HIS A 70 -22.50 -9.02 -7.43
CA HIS A 70 -23.26 -10.27 -7.37
C HIS A 70 -22.55 -11.33 -6.52
N LEU A 71 -21.24 -11.53 -6.74
CA LEU A 71 -20.45 -12.43 -5.90
C LEU A 71 -20.41 -11.98 -4.45
N LYS A 72 -20.27 -10.67 -4.19
CA LYS A 72 -20.16 -10.12 -2.82
C LYS A 72 -21.35 -10.52 -1.95
N VAL A 73 -22.53 -10.63 -2.55
CA VAL A 73 -23.77 -11.00 -1.84
C VAL A 73 -23.95 -12.52 -1.78
N ARG A 74 -23.59 -13.26 -2.84
CA ARG A 74 -24.04 -14.66 -3.03
C ARG A 74 -22.95 -15.71 -3.05
N TRP A 75 -21.66 -15.35 -3.01
CA TRP A 75 -20.58 -16.35 -3.02
C TRP A 75 -20.53 -17.16 -1.73
N ALA A 76 -20.62 -16.46 -0.60
CA ALA A 76 -20.69 -17.04 0.74
C ALA A 76 -21.63 -16.17 1.60
N PRO A 77 -22.96 -16.28 1.39
CA PRO A 77 -23.93 -15.45 2.09
C PRO A 77 -23.81 -15.64 3.62
N ALA A 78 -24.02 -14.57 4.38
CA ALA A 78 -24.03 -14.63 5.82
C ALA A 78 -25.16 -15.58 6.32
N PRO A 79 -25.03 -16.20 7.50
CA PRO A 79 -26.03 -17.17 8.00
C PRO A 79 -27.46 -16.62 8.09
N ASN A 80 -27.60 -15.30 8.22
CA ASN A 80 -28.88 -14.59 8.34
C ASN A 80 -29.33 -13.91 7.03
N SER A 81 -28.69 -14.22 5.90
CA SER A 81 -29.03 -13.65 4.60
C SER A 81 -30.10 -14.48 3.91
N ASP A 82 -31.16 -13.85 3.43
CA ASP A 82 -32.21 -14.50 2.62
C ASP A 82 -31.76 -14.78 1.17
N GLU A 83 -30.58 -14.26 0.77
CA GLU A 83 -30.06 -14.44 -0.59
C GLU A 83 -29.48 -15.84 -0.82
N PRO A 84 -29.90 -16.54 -1.89
CA PRO A 84 -29.41 -17.89 -2.18
C PRO A 84 -27.94 -17.86 -2.60
N SER A 85 -27.18 -18.82 -2.07
CA SER A 85 -25.78 -19.05 -2.46
C SER A 85 -25.67 -19.50 -3.92
N ILE A 86 -24.61 -19.08 -4.59
CA ILE A 86 -24.27 -19.56 -5.94
C ILE A 86 -24.00 -21.08 -5.87
N MET A 87 -24.52 -21.82 -6.84
CA MET A 87 -24.36 -23.29 -6.90
C MET A 87 -22.90 -23.67 -7.13
N ASP A 88 -22.45 -24.77 -6.52
CA ASP A 88 -21.05 -25.20 -6.61
C ASP A 88 -20.59 -25.45 -8.06
N ALA A 89 -21.44 -26.03 -8.91
CA ALA A 89 -21.13 -26.23 -10.33
C ALA A 89 -20.94 -24.91 -11.11
N GLU A 90 -21.59 -23.82 -10.67
CA GLU A 90 -21.38 -22.48 -11.21
C GLU A 90 -20.09 -21.87 -10.65
N LYS A 91 -19.82 -22.03 -9.35
CA LYS A 91 -18.59 -21.56 -8.71
C LYS A 91 -17.34 -22.12 -9.39
N GLU A 92 -17.31 -23.42 -9.65
CA GLU A 92 -16.15 -24.06 -10.30
C GLU A 92 -15.92 -23.55 -11.73
N GLN A 93 -16.99 -23.28 -12.48
CA GLN A 93 -16.86 -22.67 -13.81
C GLN A 93 -16.40 -21.21 -13.74
N ILE A 94 -16.86 -20.45 -12.74
CA ILE A 94 -16.39 -19.09 -12.50
C ILE A 94 -14.88 -19.10 -12.19
N LYS A 95 -14.44 -19.97 -11.26
CA LYS A 95 -13.02 -20.15 -10.90
C LYS A 95 -12.15 -20.46 -12.12
N ALA A 96 -12.61 -21.38 -12.98
CA ALA A 96 -11.88 -21.77 -14.19
C ALA A 96 -11.70 -20.65 -15.22
N LEU A 97 -12.59 -19.64 -15.24
CA LEU A 97 -12.58 -18.57 -16.24
C LEU A 97 -11.97 -17.26 -15.74
N ILE A 98 -12.21 -16.91 -14.47
CA ILE A 98 -11.96 -15.57 -13.95
C ILE A 98 -10.48 -15.18 -13.98
N VAL A 99 -9.56 -16.12 -13.71
CA VAL A 99 -8.12 -15.87 -13.72
C VAL A 99 -7.65 -15.51 -15.13
N SER A 100 -7.94 -16.36 -16.11
CA SER A 100 -7.58 -16.13 -17.50
C SER A 100 -8.18 -14.83 -18.04
N LEU A 101 -9.44 -14.54 -17.71
CA LEU A 101 -10.10 -13.31 -18.13
C LEU A 101 -9.45 -12.07 -17.52
N MET A 102 -9.13 -12.09 -16.24
CA MET A 102 -8.48 -10.98 -15.54
C MET A 102 -7.12 -10.64 -16.16
N LEU A 103 -6.35 -11.65 -16.56
CA LEU A 103 -5.03 -11.47 -17.18
C LEU A 103 -5.09 -10.86 -18.58
N ASN A 104 -6.17 -11.09 -19.33
CA ASN A 104 -6.32 -10.60 -20.70
C ASN A 104 -7.23 -9.36 -20.83
N ALA A 105 -7.72 -8.83 -19.71
CA ALA A 105 -8.66 -7.72 -19.68
C ALA A 105 -7.98 -6.33 -19.74
N THR A 106 -8.74 -5.30 -20.12
CA THR A 106 -8.29 -3.90 -20.01
C THR A 106 -8.11 -3.51 -18.54
N PRO A 107 -7.26 -2.52 -18.20
CA PRO A 107 -6.95 -2.18 -16.79
C PRO A 107 -8.18 -1.93 -15.91
N LYS A 108 -9.24 -1.29 -16.46
CA LYS A 108 -10.49 -1.03 -15.75
C LYS A 108 -11.25 -2.31 -15.39
N ILE A 109 -11.33 -3.26 -16.34
CA ILE A 109 -12.01 -4.54 -16.14
C ILE A 109 -11.15 -5.44 -15.23
N GLN A 110 -9.84 -5.47 -15.46
CA GLN A 110 -8.87 -6.21 -14.65
C GLN A 110 -9.00 -5.84 -13.16
N GLY A 111 -9.11 -4.55 -12.83
CA GLY A 111 -9.33 -4.11 -11.44
C GLY A 111 -10.59 -4.70 -10.81
N GLN A 112 -11.72 -4.70 -11.53
CA GLN A 112 -12.98 -5.28 -11.02
C GLN A 112 -12.90 -6.80 -10.84
N LEU A 113 -12.25 -7.50 -11.78
CA LEU A 113 -12.05 -8.95 -11.70
C LEU A 113 -11.05 -9.34 -10.61
N SER A 114 -10.04 -8.50 -10.35
CA SER A 114 -9.11 -8.70 -9.24
C SER A 114 -9.82 -8.56 -7.88
N GLU A 115 -10.71 -7.57 -7.72
CA GLU A 115 -11.55 -7.47 -6.50
C GLU A 115 -12.48 -8.68 -6.34
N ALA A 116 -13.07 -9.17 -7.44
CA ALA A 116 -13.88 -10.38 -7.43
C ALA A 116 -13.06 -11.63 -7.04
N LEU A 117 -11.83 -11.75 -7.55
CA LEU A 117 -10.89 -12.81 -7.17
C LEU A 117 -10.53 -12.78 -5.68
N VAL A 118 -10.30 -11.59 -5.11
CA VAL A 118 -10.02 -11.42 -3.67
C VAL A 118 -11.19 -11.89 -2.83
N LEU A 119 -12.40 -11.53 -3.24
CA LEU A 119 -13.62 -11.96 -2.57
C LEU A 119 -13.75 -13.49 -2.60
N ILE A 120 -13.59 -14.12 -3.76
CA ILE A 120 -13.63 -15.59 -3.87
C ILE A 120 -12.52 -16.20 -3.01
N GLY A 121 -11.30 -15.68 -3.12
CA GLY A 121 -10.13 -16.15 -2.40
C GLY A 121 -10.28 -16.06 -0.88
N LYS A 122 -11.00 -15.06 -0.36
CA LYS A 122 -11.29 -14.95 1.08
C LYS A 122 -12.02 -16.18 1.65
N HIS A 123 -12.88 -16.80 0.83
CA HIS A 123 -13.69 -17.94 1.26
C HIS A 123 -13.11 -19.28 0.80
N ASP A 124 -12.53 -19.32 -0.38
CA ASP A 124 -12.18 -20.57 -1.04
C ASP A 124 -10.67 -20.85 -1.04
N PHE A 125 -9.81 -19.82 -0.97
CA PHE A 125 -8.37 -20.00 -1.08
C PHE A 125 -7.70 -20.22 0.30
N PRO A 126 -6.85 -21.25 0.46
CA PRO A 126 -6.35 -22.20 -0.55
C PRO A 126 -7.11 -23.54 -0.58
N ARG A 127 -7.85 -23.89 0.47
CA ARG A 127 -8.37 -25.25 0.68
C ARG A 127 -9.41 -25.69 -0.35
N LEU A 128 -10.29 -24.79 -0.77
CA LEU A 128 -11.37 -25.04 -1.76
C LEU A 128 -11.00 -24.53 -3.16
N TRP A 129 -9.78 -24.02 -3.34
CA TRP A 129 -9.27 -23.60 -4.64
C TRP A 129 -7.74 -23.75 -4.74
N PRO A 130 -7.23 -25.00 -4.68
CA PRO A 130 -5.78 -25.27 -4.67
C PRO A 130 -5.08 -25.03 -6.02
N THR A 131 -5.83 -24.88 -7.12
CA THR A 131 -5.23 -24.65 -8.45
C THR A 131 -4.89 -23.19 -8.72
N LEU A 132 -5.47 -22.25 -7.95
CA LEU A 132 -5.29 -20.81 -8.17
C LEU A 132 -3.82 -20.39 -8.15
N LEU A 133 -3.07 -20.79 -7.12
CA LEU A 133 -1.68 -20.38 -6.96
C LEU A 133 -0.77 -20.99 -8.05
N PRO A 134 -0.83 -22.30 -8.36
CA PRO A 134 -0.14 -22.88 -9.51
C PRO A 134 -0.45 -22.17 -10.84
N GLU A 135 -1.71 -21.82 -11.10
CA GLU A 135 -2.11 -21.10 -12.32
C GLU A 135 -1.50 -19.69 -12.40
N LEU A 136 -1.47 -18.97 -11.28
CA LEU A 136 -0.82 -17.65 -11.20
C LEU A 136 0.69 -17.75 -11.41
N ILE A 137 1.36 -18.77 -10.84
CA ILE A 137 2.81 -18.98 -11.01
C ILE A 137 3.14 -19.30 -12.47
N ALA A 138 2.40 -20.23 -13.10
CA ALA A 138 2.61 -20.58 -14.50
C ALA A 138 2.41 -19.36 -15.42
N SER A 139 1.39 -18.55 -15.13
CA SER A 139 1.15 -17.29 -15.85
C SER A 139 2.27 -16.28 -15.64
N LEU A 140 2.79 -16.17 -14.41
CA LEU A 140 3.89 -15.25 -14.06
C LEU A 140 5.17 -15.63 -14.80
N GLN A 141 5.50 -16.92 -14.83
CA GLN A 141 6.66 -17.44 -15.56
C GLN A 141 6.54 -17.15 -17.07
N LYS A 142 5.38 -17.41 -17.66
CA LYS A 142 5.12 -17.12 -19.08
C LYS A 142 5.25 -15.62 -19.39
N ALA A 143 4.66 -14.76 -18.56
CA ALA A 143 4.73 -13.31 -18.73
C ALA A 143 6.16 -12.78 -18.54
N SER A 144 6.89 -13.31 -17.56
CA SER A 144 8.30 -13.03 -17.30
C SER A 144 9.17 -13.38 -18.51
N GLN A 145 8.98 -14.56 -19.12
CA GLN A 145 9.71 -14.96 -20.33
C GLN A 145 9.42 -14.05 -21.53
N ALA A 146 8.17 -13.59 -21.66
CA ALA A 146 7.76 -12.67 -22.72
C ALA A 146 8.18 -11.21 -22.48
N GLY A 147 8.62 -10.86 -21.26
CA GLY A 147 8.89 -9.47 -20.87
C GLY A 147 7.63 -8.60 -20.77
N ASP A 148 6.46 -9.21 -20.58
CA ASP A 148 5.17 -8.52 -20.54
C ASP A 148 4.86 -8.03 -19.11
N TYR A 149 5.33 -6.83 -18.79
CA TYR A 149 5.13 -6.23 -17.47
C TYR A 149 3.69 -5.81 -17.17
N ALA A 150 2.82 -5.66 -18.18
CA ALA A 150 1.40 -5.43 -17.93
C ALA A 150 0.77 -6.69 -17.30
N SER A 151 1.05 -7.86 -17.89
CA SER A 151 0.61 -9.15 -17.34
C SER A 151 1.26 -9.45 -15.99
N ILE A 152 2.58 -9.24 -15.85
CA ILE A 152 3.30 -9.45 -14.57
C ILE A 152 2.66 -8.63 -13.44
N ASN A 153 2.42 -7.33 -13.67
CA ASN A 153 1.80 -6.47 -12.67
C ASN A 153 0.36 -6.87 -12.34
N GLY A 154 -0.43 -7.32 -13.33
CA GLY A 154 -1.77 -7.86 -13.08
C GLY A 154 -1.76 -9.11 -12.18
N ILE A 155 -0.79 -10.02 -12.41
CA ILE A 155 -0.61 -11.24 -11.62
C ILE A 155 -0.16 -10.91 -10.20
N LEU A 156 0.89 -10.09 -10.06
CA LEU A 156 1.41 -9.66 -8.76
C LEU A 156 0.37 -8.85 -7.98
N GLY A 157 -0.42 -8.01 -8.64
CA GLY A 157 -1.52 -7.25 -8.03
C GLY A 157 -2.59 -8.17 -7.43
N THR A 158 -2.92 -9.25 -8.14
CA THR A 158 -3.85 -10.28 -7.68
C THR A 158 -3.27 -11.07 -6.51
N ALA A 159 -2.02 -11.55 -6.63
CA ALA A 159 -1.32 -12.26 -5.56
C ALA A 159 -1.20 -11.41 -4.29
N ASN A 160 -0.79 -10.14 -4.42
CA ASN A 160 -0.75 -9.16 -3.33
C ASN A 160 -2.10 -9.05 -2.62
N SER A 161 -3.19 -8.97 -3.39
CA SER A 161 -4.52 -8.81 -2.81
C SER A 161 -5.02 -10.06 -2.09
N ILE A 162 -4.65 -11.27 -2.57
CA ILE A 162 -4.91 -12.54 -1.87
C ILE A 162 -4.10 -12.61 -0.56
N PHE A 163 -2.80 -12.30 -0.61
CA PHE A 163 -1.90 -12.44 0.53
C PHE A 163 -2.09 -11.38 1.62
N LYS A 164 -2.78 -10.26 1.31
CA LYS A 164 -3.19 -9.29 2.34
C LYS A 164 -3.95 -9.92 3.50
N LYS A 165 -4.62 -11.07 3.29
CA LYS A 165 -5.30 -11.83 4.36
C LYS A 165 -4.38 -12.28 5.49
N PHE A 166 -3.06 -12.29 5.30
CA PHE A 166 -2.12 -12.66 6.35
C PHE A 166 -1.75 -11.49 7.27
N ARG A 167 -2.13 -10.26 6.91
CA ARG A 167 -1.78 -9.05 7.67
C ARG A 167 -2.79 -8.80 8.78
N TYR A 168 -2.30 -8.42 9.95
CA TYR A 168 -3.09 -8.04 11.13
C TYR A 168 -4.09 -9.10 11.63
N GLU A 169 -4.02 -10.32 11.11
CA GLU A 169 -4.83 -11.45 11.56
C GLU A 169 -4.18 -12.15 12.76
N TYR A 170 -5.03 -12.73 13.62
CA TYR A 170 -4.57 -13.56 14.72
C TYR A 170 -3.89 -14.83 14.20
N LYS A 171 -2.75 -15.18 14.81
CA LYS A 171 -2.01 -16.40 14.49
C LYS A 171 -2.83 -17.64 14.88
N THR A 172 -3.40 -18.31 13.88
CA THR A 172 -4.13 -19.58 14.04
C THR A 172 -3.47 -20.68 13.21
N ASN A 173 -3.70 -21.95 13.58
CA ASN A 173 -3.13 -23.08 12.82
C ASN A 173 -3.61 -23.09 11.37
N ASP A 174 -4.89 -22.79 11.12
CA ASP A 174 -5.43 -22.71 9.76
C ASP A 174 -4.73 -21.59 8.95
N LEU A 175 -4.53 -20.41 9.56
CA LEU A 175 -3.80 -19.31 8.91
C LEU A 175 -2.35 -19.69 8.57
N LEU A 176 -1.67 -20.41 9.47
CA LEU A 176 -0.28 -20.84 9.26
C LEU A 176 -0.16 -21.94 8.21
N LEU A 177 -1.13 -22.86 8.13
CA LEU A 177 -1.17 -23.85 7.06
C LEU A 177 -1.38 -23.18 5.69
N ASP A 178 -2.27 -22.20 5.62
CA ASP A 178 -2.49 -21.39 4.43
C ASP A 178 -1.23 -20.60 4.04
N LEU A 179 -0.58 -19.96 5.02
CA LEU A 179 0.66 -19.22 4.81
C LEU A 179 1.77 -20.15 4.32
N LYS A 180 1.96 -21.31 4.97
CA LYS A 180 2.93 -22.32 4.55
C LYS A 180 2.72 -22.75 3.11
N TYR A 181 1.48 -23.06 2.72
CA TYR A 181 1.18 -23.38 1.33
C TYR A 181 1.58 -22.26 0.37
N CYS A 182 1.35 -20.99 0.73
CA CYS A 182 1.76 -19.85 -0.09
C CYS A 182 3.28 -19.70 -0.16
N LEU A 183 3.98 -19.88 0.96
CA LEU A 183 5.44 -19.81 1.05
C LEU A 183 6.10 -20.89 0.20
N ASP A 184 5.70 -22.15 0.39
CA ASP A 184 6.27 -23.33 -0.28
C ASP A 184 6.16 -23.21 -1.82
N ASN A 185 5.17 -22.49 -2.33
CA ASN A 185 4.92 -22.36 -3.77
C ASN A 185 5.35 -21.02 -4.38
N PHE A 186 5.24 -19.91 -3.65
CA PHE A 186 5.34 -18.56 -4.23
C PHE A 186 6.60 -17.79 -3.82
N ALA A 187 7.28 -18.17 -2.73
CA ALA A 187 8.44 -17.40 -2.23
C ALA A 187 9.60 -17.36 -3.25
N ALA A 188 9.94 -18.51 -3.85
CA ALA A 188 10.98 -18.58 -4.88
C ALA A 188 10.61 -17.86 -6.20
N PRO A 189 9.42 -18.08 -6.81
CA PRO A 189 9.00 -17.29 -7.97
C PRO A 189 8.97 -15.77 -7.74
N LEU A 190 8.60 -15.35 -6.53
CA LEU A 190 8.60 -13.95 -6.13
C LEU A 190 10.02 -13.35 -6.11
N LEU A 191 10.98 -14.05 -5.51
CA LEU A 191 12.37 -13.61 -5.49
C LEU A 191 12.96 -13.55 -6.90
N GLU A 192 12.68 -14.56 -7.74
CA GLU A 192 13.15 -14.60 -9.13
C GLU A 192 12.67 -13.37 -9.92
N ILE A 193 11.38 -13.03 -9.85
CA ILE A 193 10.86 -11.87 -10.57
C ILE A 193 11.37 -10.55 -9.99
N PHE A 194 11.53 -10.46 -8.67
CA PHE A 194 12.08 -9.28 -7.99
C PHE A 194 13.51 -8.99 -8.45
N LEU A 195 14.39 -9.99 -8.44
CA LEU A 195 15.78 -9.84 -8.86
C LEU A 195 15.91 -9.61 -10.37
N LYS A 196 15.10 -10.30 -11.18
CA LYS A 196 15.07 -10.08 -12.63
C LYS A 196 14.66 -8.65 -12.97
N THR A 197 13.63 -8.13 -12.31
CA THR A 197 13.14 -6.76 -12.51
C THR A 197 14.16 -5.74 -12.04
N ALA A 198 14.84 -5.99 -10.92
CA ALA A 198 15.92 -5.15 -10.42
C ALA A 198 17.05 -5.01 -11.45
N ASN A 199 17.49 -6.13 -12.02
CA ASN A 199 18.52 -6.13 -13.06
C ASN A 199 18.11 -5.34 -14.31
N LEU A 200 16.84 -5.35 -14.68
CA LEU A 200 16.33 -4.55 -15.80
C LEU A 200 16.32 -3.04 -15.47
N ILE A 201 15.96 -2.67 -14.25
CA ILE A 201 16.03 -1.29 -13.77
C ILE A 201 17.48 -0.80 -13.76
N ASP A 202 18.41 -1.61 -13.24
CA ASP A 202 19.84 -1.28 -13.20
C ASP A 202 20.42 -1.16 -14.62
N ALA A 203 20.05 -2.05 -15.54
CA ALA A 203 20.46 -1.96 -16.94
C ALA A 203 19.95 -0.66 -17.61
N ALA A 204 18.70 -0.27 -17.35
CA ALA A 204 18.13 0.96 -17.86
C ALA A 204 18.82 2.21 -17.26
N ALA A 205 19.14 2.19 -15.97
CA ALA A 205 19.87 3.26 -15.31
C ALA A 205 21.29 3.43 -15.91
N ASN A 206 22.01 2.32 -16.11
CA ASN A 206 23.36 2.31 -16.70
C ASN A 206 23.39 2.75 -18.17
N ALA A 207 22.29 2.59 -18.90
CA ALA A 207 22.15 3.01 -20.29
C ALA A 207 21.78 4.50 -20.48
N GLY A 208 21.86 5.32 -19.41
CA GLY A 208 21.56 6.76 -19.46
C GLY A 208 20.23 7.16 -18.84
N GLY A 209 19.70 6.37 -17.89
CA GLY A 209 18.53 6.72 -17.08
C GLY A 209 17.19 6.13 -17.54
N GLY A 210 17.17 5.41 -18.68
CA GLY A 210 15.97 4.76 -19.22
C GLY A 210 14.87 5.73 -19.66
N ASP A 211 13.88 5.22 -20.41
CA ASP A 211 12.65 5.96 -20.69
C ASP A 211 11.67 5.80 -19.51
N SER A 212 11.02 6.90 -19.12
CA SER A 212 9.99 6.92 -18.07
C SER A 212 8.90 5.88 -18.33
N ALA A 213 8.44 5.75 -19.58
CA ALA A 213 7.41 4.80 -19.96
C ALA A 213 7.85 3.34 -19.79
N ALA A 214 9.14 3.04 -20.01
CA ALA A 214 9.71 1.71 -19.83
C ALA A 214 9.95 1.38 -18.34
N LEU A 215 10.32 2.37 -17.53
CA LEU A 215 10.60 2.19 -16.11
C LEU A 215 9.34 2.05 -15.24
N LYS A 216 8.25 2.74 -15.59
CA LYS A 216 7.00 2.73 -14.79
C LYS A 216 6.49 1.31 -14.51
N PRO A 217 6.33 0.41 -15.51
CA PRO A 217 5.87 -0.96 -15.23
C PRO A 217 6.83 -1.75 -14.33
N LEU A 218 8.15 -1.54 -14.44
CA LEU A 218 9.14 -2.22 -13.62
C LEU A 218 9.05 -1.78 -12.15
N PHE A 219 8.89 -0.48 -11.89
CA PHE A 219 8.73 0.05 -10.55
C PHE A 219 7.44 -0.42 -9.88
N GLU A 220 6.34 -0.48 -10.64
CA GLU A 220 5.10 -1.06 -10.12
C GLU A 220 5.28 -2.54 -9.77
N SER A 221 6.01 -3.31 -10.58
CA SER A 221 6.35 -4.69 -10.25
C SER A 221 7.14 -4.78 -8.94
N GLN A 222 8.17 -3.93 -8.75
CA GLN A 222 8.95 -3.94 -7.50
C GLN A 222 8.11 -3.54 -6.29
N ARG A 223 7.24 -2.54 -6.43
CA ARG A 223 6.33 -2.13 -5.36
C ARG A 223 5.42 -3.30 -4.98
N LEU A 224 4.84 -3.99 -5.94
CA LEU A 224 3.99 -5.16 -5.70
C LEU A 224 4.78 -6.30 -5.04
N CYS A 225 6.01 -6.57 -5.48
CA CYS A 225 6.90 -7.54 -4.83
C CYS A 225 7.16 -7.18 -3.37
N CYS A 226 7.50 -5.93 -3.05
CA CYS A 226 7.69 -5.46 -1.68
C CYS A 226 6.42 -5.60 -0.83
N ARG A 227 5.23 -5.37 -1.41
CA ARG A 227 3.96 -5.53 -0.70
C ARG A 227 3.61 -7.00 -0.47
N ILE A 228 3.92 -7.89 -1.41
CA ILE A 228 3.79 -9.34 -1.20
C ILE A 228 4.77 -9.81 -0.12
N PHE A 229 6.02 -9.37 -0.18
CA PHE A 229 7.05 -9.63 0.84
C PHE A 229 6.52 -9.25 2.23
N TYR A 230 5.96 -8.05 2.40
CA TYR A 230 5.35 -7.62 3.66
C TYR A 230 4.29 -8.61 4.17
N SER A 231 3.38 -9.04 3.28
CA SER A 231 2.30 -9.95 3.63
C SER A 231 2.82 -11.33 4.09
N LEU A 232 3.81 -11.87 3.38
CA LEU A 232 4.34 -13.21 3.65
C LEU A 232 5.25 -13.25 4.88
N ASN A 233 5.86 -12.13 5.25
CA ASN A 233 6.69 -11.98 6.45
C ASN A 233 5.92 -11.42 7.65
N PHE A 234 4.63 -11.11 7.50
CA PHE A 234 3.89 -10.40 8.54
C PHE A 234 3.75 -11.21 9.84
N GLN A 235 3.46 -12.51 9.72
CA GLN A 235 3.18 -13.36 10.88
C GLN A 235 4.46 -13.76 11.62
N GLU A 236 5.48 -14.13 10.88
CA GLU A 236 6.83 -14.47 11.33
C GLU A 236 7.79 -14.40 10.14
N LEU A 237 9.10 -14.47 10.41
CA LEU A 237 10.14 -14.57 9.39
C LEU A 237 10.21 -16.02 8.90
N PRO A 238 9.85 -16.31 7.63
CA PRO A 238 9.98 -17.65 7.08
C PRO A 238 11.41 -17.95 6.66
N GLU A 239 11.84 -19.21 6.81
CA GLU A 239 13.20 -19.71 6.49
C GLU A 239 13.69 -19.25 5.11
N PHE A 240 12.84 -19.36 4.07
CA PHE A 240 13.21 -18.90 2.73
C PHE A 240 13.59 -17.40 2.68
N PHE A 241 12.87 -16.55 3.41
CA PHE A 241 13.19 -15.12 3.44
C PHE A 241 14.41 -14.83 4.29
N GLU A 242 14.63 -15.59 5.36
CA GLU A 242 15.84 -15.54 6.19
C GLU A 242 17.09 -15.89 5.37
N ASP A 243 17.06 -17.05 4.69
CA ASP A 243 18.15 -17.54 3.84
C ASP A 243 18.51 -16.58 2.69
N HIS A 244 17.51 -15.86 2.18
CA HIS A 244 17.65 -14.91 1.07
C HIS A 244 17.59 -13.44 1.52
N MET A 245 17.81 -13.14 2.81
CA MET A 245 17.75 -11.76 3.32
C MET A 245 18.74 -10.86 2.59
N ASN A 246 19.93 -11.35 2.26
CA ASN A 246 20.97 -10.55 1.63
C ASN A 246 20.51 -10.02 0.26
N GLU A 247 19.86 -10.86 -0.55
CA GLU A 247 19.30 -10.48 -1.84
C GLU A 247 18.19 -9.43 -1.70
N TRP A 248 17.25 -9.65 -0.78
CA TRP A 248 16.15 -8.72 -0.53
C TRP A 248 16.62 -7.38 0.03
N MET A 249 17.42 -7.40 1.09
CA MET A 249 17.83 -6.21 1.83
C MET A 249 18.77 -5.32 1.02
N ASN A 250 19.71 -5.90 0.27
CA ASN A 250 20.60 -5.10 -0.58
C ASN A 250 19.83 -4.38 -1.69
N GLU A 251 18.89 -5.06 -2.33
CA GLU A 251 18.07 -4.49 -3.40
C GLU A 251 17.12 -3.40 -2.85
N GLN A 252 16.41 -3.70 -1.77
CA GLN A 252 15.50 -2.73 -1.13
C GLN A 252 16.24 -1.46 -0.69
N ARG A 253 17.46 -1.58 -0.15
CA ARG A 253 18.28 -0.42 0.22
C ARG A 253 18.64 0.44 -0.99
N LYS A 254 18.88 -0.13 -2.17
CA LYS A 254 19.16 0.63 -3.39
C LYS A 254 18.02 1.58 -3.76
N TYR A 255 16.76 1.15 -3.64
CA TYR A 255 15.60 2.00 -3.95
C TYR A 255 15.49 3.23 -3.04
N LEU A 256 15.94 3.13 -1.78
CA LEU A 256 15.97 4.26 -0.86
C LEU A 256 17.13 5.22 -1.15
N ALA A 257 18.28 4.70 -1.60
CA ALA A 257 19.51 5.46 -1.73
C ALA A 257 19.75 6.04 -3.15
N THR A 258 19.05 5.54 -4.16
CA THR A 258 19.26 5.90 -5.58
C THR A 258 18.18 6.86 -6.05
N SER A 259 18.57 7.88 -6.82
CA SER A 259 17.65 8.77 -7.54
C SER A 259 17.32 8.20 -8.91
N TYR A 260 16.08 8.43 -9.36
CA TYR A 260 15.57 7.96 -10.64
C TYR A 260 14.98 9.13 -11.44
N PRO A 261 15.81 10.04 -12.00
CA PRO A 261 15.35 11.30 -12.59
C PRO A 261 14.31 11.14 -13.71
N ALA A 262 14.39 10.05 -14.48
CA ALA A 262 13.42 9.74 -15.55
C ALA A 262 11.99 9.51 -15.02
N LEU A 263 11.84 9.08 -13.77
CA LEU A 263 10.55 8.92 -13.10
C LEU A 263 10.21 10.15 -12.24
N GLU A 264 11.20 10.61 -11.45
CA GLU A 264 11.02 11.68 -10.45
C GLU A 264 10.72 13.05 -11.06
N SER A 265 10.97 13.25 -12.36
CA SER A 265 10.65 14.48 -13.10
C SER A 265 9.15 14.64 -13.43
N SER A 266 8.33 13.61 -13.26
CA SER A 266 6.89 13.65 -13.50
C SER A 266 6.12 13.39 -12.20
N PRO A 267 4.95 14.05 -11.96
CA PRO A 267 4.16 13.79 -10.76
C PRO A 267 3.77 12.31 -10.58
N ASP A 268 3.31 11.66 -11.66
CA ASP A 268 2.91 10.25 -11.62
C ASP A 268 4.11 9.32 -11.37
N GLY A 269 5.26 9.62 -11.99
CA GLY A 269 6.47 8.83 -11.80
C GLY A 269 7.06 9.00 -10.41
N LEU A 270 7.06 10.22 -9.86
CA LEU A 270 7.49 10.50 -8.49
C LEU A 270 6.59 9.77 -7.49
N ALA A 271 5.27 9.81 -7.67
CA ALA A 271 4.33 9.08 -6.83
C ALA A 271 4.65 7.58 -6.79
N LEU A 272 4.93 6.98 -7.95
CA LEU A 272 5.29 5.56 -8.03
C LEU A 272 6.61 5.24 -7.30
N VAL A 273 7.64 6.09 -7.45
CA VAL A 273 8.91 5.95 -6.72
C VAL A 273 8.68 6.06 -5.21
N ASP A 274 7.89 7.03 -4.77
CA ASP A 274 7.57 7.24 -3.37
C ASP A 274 6.75 6.08 -2.79
N GLU A 275 5.82 5.50 -3.55
CA GLU A 275 5.06 4.33 -3.14
C GLU A 275 5.94 3.08 -2.97
N LEU A 276 6.92 2.87 -3.85
CA LEU A 276 7.92 1.80 -3.68
C LEU A 276 8.77 2.04 -2.44
N ARG A 277 9.31 3.26 -2.26
CA ARG A 277 10.12 3.60 -1.08
C ARG A 277 9.33 3.45 0.22
N ALA A 278 8.05 3.84 0.24
CA ALA A 278 7.18 3.65 1.38
C ALA A 278 6.96 2.16 1.70
N ALA A 279 6.75 1.32 0.68
CA ALA A 279 6.63 -0.13 0.85
C ALA A 279 7.94 -0.74 1.41
N VAL A 280 9.10 -0.25 0.97
CA VAL A 280 10.40 -0.64 1.55
C VAL A 280 10.49 -0.21 3.01
N CYS A 281 10.13 1.04 3.35
CA CYS A 281 10.12 1.52 4.73
C CYS A 281 9.22 0.68 5.64
N GLU A 282 8.07 0.23 5.17
CA GLU A 282 7.19 -0.69 5.90
C GLU A 282 7.83 -2.07 6.13
N ASN A 283 8.53 -2.61 5.12
CA ASN A 283 9.23 -3.90 5.22
C ASN A 283 10.34 -3.86 6.27
N ILE A 284 11.20 -2.84 6.22
CA ILE A 284 12.30 -2.72 7.19
C ILE A 284 11.80 -2.40 8.59
N ASN A 285 10.67 -1.69 8.73
CA ASN A 285 10.05 -1.47 10.03
C ASN A 285 9.48 -2.77 10.61
N LEU A 286 8.86 -3.62 9.79
CA LEU A 286 8.40 -4.94 10.21
C LEU A 286 9.55 -5.80 10.74
N TYR A 287 10.68 -5.82 10.02
CA TYR A 287 11.87 -6.56 10.43
C TYR A 287 12.50 -5.98 11.69
N MET A 288 12.61 -4.66 11.80
CA MET A 288 13.09 -4.02 13.02
C MET A 288 12.19 -4.30 14.24
N GLU A 289 10.87 -4.41 14.06
CA GLU A 289 9.93 -4.69 15.17
C GLU A 289 9.89 -6.17 15.58
N LYS A 290 10.08 -7.10 14.64
CA LYS A 290 9.82 -8.53 14.87
C LYS A 290 11.02 -9.46 14.72
N ASN A 291 12.05 -9.03 14.00
CA ASN A 291 13.20 -9.83 13.54
C ASN A 291 14.50 -9.00 13.64
N GLU A 292 14.68 -8.32 14.77
CA GLU A 292 15.77 -7.38 14.99
C GLU A 292 17.14 -8.05 14.89
N GLU A 293 17.29 -9.24 15.48
CA GLU A 293 18.56 -9.98 15.53
C GLU A 293 19.06 -10.29 14.11
N GLU A 294 18.19 -10.79 13.23
CA GLU A 294 18.53 -11.10 11.84
C GLU A 294 18.73 -9.83 11.00
N PHE A 295 17.98 -8.77 11.30
CA PHE A 295 18.03 -7.50 10.57
C PHE A 295 19.24 -6.63 10.93
N GLN A 296 19.86 -6.86 12.09
CA GLN A 296 20.93 -6.03 12.66
C GLN A 296 22.07 -5.75 11.67
N ALA A 297 22.47 -6.75 10.86
CA ALA A 297 23.55 -6.61 9.88
C ALA A 297 23.28 -5.55 8.80
N TYR A 298 22.01 -5.28 8.49
CA TYR A 298 21.60 -4.35 7.44
C TYR A 298 21.19 -2.98 7.99
N LEU A 299 20.86 -2.91 9.29
CA LEU A 299 20.25 -1.77 9.94
C LEU A 299 20.98 -0.44 9.69
N ASN A 300 22.31 -0.42 9.85
CA ASN A 300 23.11 0.79 9.66
C ASN A 300 22.94 1.40 8.26
N GLY A 301 22.93 0.53 7.25
CA GLY A 301 22.76 0.94 5.86
C GLY A 301 21.37 1.52 5.60
N PHE A 302 20.33 0.93 6.20
CA PHE A 302 18.95 1.41 6.09
C PHE A 302 18.71 2.70 6.88
N ALA A 303 19.21 2.80 8.11
CA ALA A 303 19.08 4.01 8.92
C ALA A 303 19.68 5.23 8.20
N LEU A 304 20.87 5.08 7.61
CA LEU A 304 21.50 6.14 6.81
C LEU A 304 20.72 6.45 5.53
N ALA A 305 20.22 5.44 4.82
CA ALA A 305 19.44 5.65 3.60
C ALA A 305 18.12 6.38 3.88
N VAL A 306 17.38 5.96 4.91
CA VAL A 306 16.11 6.60 5.32
C VAL A 306 16.34 8.02 5.80
N TRP A 307 17.41 8.26 6.55
CA TRP A 307 17.81 9.61 6.94
C TRP A 307 18.01 10.52 5.73
N ASN A 308 18.87 10.11 4.79
CA ASN A 308 19.19 10.91 3.60
C ASN A 308 17.97 11.11 2.71
N LEU A 309 17.07 10.13 2.67
CA LEU A 309 15.80 10.27 2.00
C LEU A 309 14.97 11.38 2.63
N LEU A 310 14.77 11.37 3.95
CA LEU A 310 13.94 12.35 4.66
C LEU A 310 14.43 13.80 4.53
N THR A 311 15.74 14.03 4.37
CA THR A 311 16.25 15.39 4.12
C THR A 311 15.92 15.92 2.71
N SER A 312 15.53 15.03 1.79
CA SER A 312 15.15 15.37 0.40
C SER A 312 13.64 15.36 0.14
N VAL A 313 12.84 14.84 1.07
CA VAL A 313 11.38 14.76 0.92
C VAL A 313 10.75 16.13 1.15
N SER A 314 10.05 16.64 0.13
CA SER A 314 9.36 17.93 0.19
C SER A 314 8.13 17.90 1.11
N GLN A 315 7.63 19.08 1.48
CA GLN A 315 6.48 19.24 2.38
C GLN A 315 5.10 19.04 1.72
N ALA A 316 5.04 18.81 0.40
CA ALA A 316 3.81 18.57 -0.35
C ALA A 316 3.01 17.36 0.18
N SER A 317 1.69 17.48 0.29
CA SER A 317 0.81 16.39 0.79
C SER A 317 0.93 15.09 0.01
N SER A 318 1.24 15.15 -1.29
CA SER A 318 1.45 13.96 -2.13
C SER A 318 2.57 13.05 -1.64
N ARG A 319 3.52 13.57 -0.83
CA ARG A 319 4.65 12.80 -0.28
C ARG A 319 4.45 12.40 1.18
N ASP A 320 3.27 12.61 1.76
CA ASP A 320 2.99 12.37 3.19
C ASP A 320 3.19 10.90 3.58
N GLN A 321 2.70 9.97 2.76
CA GLN A 321 2.82 8.53 3.05
C GLN A 321 4.29 8.09 3.16
N LEU A 322 5.16 8.61 2.29
CA LEU A 322 6.59 8.29 2.35
C LEU A 322 7.23 8.89 3.61
N ALA A 323 7.00 10.19 3.87
CA ALA A 323 7.56 10.85 5.05
C ALA A 323 7.13 10.14 6.34
N VAL A 324 5.85 9.76 6.45
CA VAL A 324 5.29 9.09 7.61
C VAL A 324 5.94 7.72 7.84
N THR A 325 5.99 6.87 6.81
CA THR A 325 6.56 5.52 6.94
C THR A 325 8.07 5.55 7.22
N ALA A 326 8.81 6.47 6.59
CA ALA A 326 10.24 6.68 6.84
C ALA A 326 10.54 7.18 8.26
N ILE A 327 9.77 8.16 8.77
CA ILE A 327 9.96 8.66 10.14
C ILE A 327 9.57 7.61 11.18
N LYS A 328 8.53 6.81 10.93
CA LYS A 328 8.17 5.67 11.79
C LYS A 328 9.33 4.70 11.95
N PHE A 329 10.02 4.33 10.87
CA PHE A 329 11.19 3.48 10.95
C PHE A 329 12.28 4.08 11.86
N LEU A 330 12.65 5.35 11.68
CA LEU A 330 13.62 6.00 12.56
C LEU A 330 13.13 6.07 14.01
N THR A 331 11.83 6.23 14.24
CA THR A 331 11.23 6.24 15.57
C THR A 331 11.43 4.88 16.24
N THR A 332 11.11 3.79 15.54
CA THR A 332 11.33 2.41 16.02
C THR A 332 12.79 2.18 16.40
N VAL A 333 13.73 2.56 15.53
CA VAL A 333 15.18 2.44 15.82
C VAL A 333 15.59 3.29 17.03
N SER A 334 15.04 4.49 17.19
CA SER A 334 15.38 5.37 18.33
C SER A 334 14.95 4.82 19.69
N THR A 335 13.91 3.98 19.70
CA THR A 335 13.37 3.33 20.90
C THR A 335 13.92 1.93 21.14
N SER A 336 14.69 1.38 20.20
CA SER A 336 15.23 0.02 20.31
C SER A 336 16.61 -0.01 21.00
N VAL A 337 17.18 -1.20 21.13
CA VAL A 337 18.56 -1.41 21.61
C VAL A 337 19.61 -0.75 20.71
N HIS A 338 19.24 -0.36 19.48
CA HIS A 338 20.11 0.32 18.53
C HIS A 338 20.01 1.85 18.59
N HIS A 339 19.43 2.40 19.66
CA HIS A 339 19.37 3.85 19.88
C HIS A 339 20.75 4.53 19.75
N ASN A 340 21.85 3.81 19.97
CA ASN A 340 23.21 4.31 19.80
C ASN A 340 23.54 4.84 18.40
N LEU A 341 22.75 4.51 17.37
CA LEU A 341 22.85 5.13 16.04
C LEU A 341 22.56 6.64 16.06
N PHE A 342 21.88 7.12 17.10
CA PHE A 342 21.59 8.53 17.32
C PHE A 342 22.63 9.23 18.22
N ALA A 343 23.57 8.48 18.82
CA ALA A 343 24.55 9.01 19.77
C ALA A 343 25.66 9.86 19.13
N GLY A 344 25.81 9.79 17.80
CA GLY A 344 26.86 10.52 17.09
C GLY A 344 26.74 12.04 17.28
N ASP A 345 27.89 12.71 17.39
CA ASP A 345 27.92 14.17 17.51
C ASP A 345 27.23 14.83 16.32
N GLY A 346 26.28 15.74 16.61
CA GLY A 346 25.53 16.46 15.59
C GLY A 346 24.35 15.72 14.98
N VAL A 347 24.18 14.41 15.22
CA VAL A 347 23.07 13.60 14.67
C VAL A 347 21.73 14.12 15.19
N ILE A 348 21.49 14.11 16.50
CA ILE A 348 20.22 14.58 17.07
C ILE A 348 19.88 16.04 16.68
N PRO A 349 20.82 17.00 16.70
CA PRO A 349 20.59 18.34 16.15
C PRO A 349 20.12 18.34 14.70
N GLN A 350 20.74 17.54 13.82
CA GLN A 350 20.36 17.47 12.41
C GLN A 350 18.98 16.82 12.20
N ILE A 351 18.62 15.79 12.96
CA ILE A 351 17.24 15.25 12.94
C ILE A 351 16.26 16.33 13.33
N CYS A 352 16.53 17.01 14.43
CA CYS A 352 15.63 18.02 14.96
C CYS A 352 15.37 19.10 13.92
N GLN A 353 16.43 19.69 13.37
CA GLN A 353 16.33 20.81 12.42
C GLN A 353 15.93 20.39 10.99
N GLY A 354 16.42 19.25 10.52
CA GLY A 354 16.26 18.80 9.13
C GLY A 354 15.02 17.95 8.89
N ILE A 355 14.51 17.27 9.93
CA ILE A 355 13.39 16.33 9.80
C ILE A 355 12.23 16.76 10.69
N VAL A 356 12.45 16.96 11.99
CA VAL A 356 11.33 17.16 12.93
C VAL A 356 10.66 18.52 12.72
N ILE A 357 11.41 19.62 12.83
CA ILE A 357 10.85 20.97 12.76
C ILE A 357 10.11 21.25 11.44
N PRO A 358 10.65 20.90 10.25
CA PRO A 358 9.94 21.10 8.99
C PRO A 358 8.60 20.35 8.91
N ASN A 359 8.53 19.14 9.50
CA ASN A 359 7.33 18.30 9.46
C ASN A 359 6.32 18.58 10.59
N VAL A 360 6.70 19.38 11.61
CA VAL A 360 5.80 19.84 12.69
C VAL A 360 5.16 21.19 12.35
N ARG A 361 5.78 21.99 11.50
CA ARG A 361 5.25 23.30 11.07
C ARG A 361 3.97 23.12 10.25
N LEU A 362 2.94 23.93 10.52
CA LEU A 362 1.71 23.95 9.74
C LEU A 362 1.97 24.40 8.29
N ARG A 363 1.42 23.68 7.31
CA ARG A 363 1.60 23.96 5.88
C ARG A 363 0.41 24.77 5.34
N ASP A 364 0.63 25.45 4.22
CA ASP A 364 -0.44 26.20 3.53
C ASP A 364 -1.60 25.26 3.13
N GLU A 365 -1.30 24.03 2.69
CA GLU A 365 -2.31 23.01 2.37
C GLU A 365 -3.13 22.58 3.60
N ASP A 366 -2.57 22.66 4.81
CA ASP A 366 -3.31 22.34 6.04
C ASP A 366 -4.30 23.47 6.39
N GLU A 367 -3.98 24.73 6.08
CA GLU A 367 -4.91 25.86 6.17
C GLU A 367 -6.03 25.77 5.13
N GLU A 368 -5.68 25.44 3.88
CA GLU A 368 -6.70 25.21 2.85
C GLU A 368 -7.66 24.09 3.25
N LEU A 369 -7.15 23.01 3.85
CA LEU A 369 -7.98 21.93 4.38
C LEU A 369 -8.88 22.43 5.51
N PHE A 370 -8.37 23.28 6.41
CA PHE A 370 -9.17 23.87 7.49
C PHE A 370 -10.31 24.72 6.93
N ASP A 371 -10.03 25.58 5.96
CA ASP A 371 -11.03 26.48 5.36
C ASP A 371 -12.07 25.72 4.53
N MET A 372 -11.65 24.71 3.77
CA MET A 372 -12.53 23.97 2.85
C MET A 372 -13.26 22.81 3.53
N ASN A 373 -12.64 22.17 4.53
CA ASN A 373 -13.19 21.00 5.22
C ASN A 373 -12.60 20.85 6.64
N TYR A 374 -12.94 21.79 7.53
CA TYR A 374 -12.51 21.76 8.93
C TYR A 374 -12.85 20.46 9.68
N ILE A 375 -13.87 19.70 9.26
CA ILE A 375 -14.23 18.42 9.88
C ILE A 375 -13.13 17.38 9.65
N GLU A 376 -12.64 17.28 8.41
CA GLU A 376 -11.53 16.38 8.07
C GLU A 376 -10.22 16.84 8.73
N PHE A 377 -9.98 18.15 8.80
CA PHE A 377 -8.85 18.71 9.55
C PHE A 377 -8.88 18.27 11.03
N ILE A 378 -10.02 18.47 11.72
CA ILE A 378 -10.17 18.08 13.13
C ILE A 378 -10.02 16.57 13.30
N ARG A 379 -10.60 15.77 12.40
CA ARG A 379 -10.52 14.30 12.46
C ARG A 379 -9.07 13.80 12.37
N ARG A 380 -8.23 14.46 11.56
CA ARG A 380 -6.80 14.12 11.42
C ARG A 380 -5.99 14.50 12.65
N ASP A 381 -6.31 15.63 13.28
CA ASP A 381 -5.53 16.18 14.40
C ASP A 381 -5.98 15.67 15.78
N MET A 382 -7.15 15.03 15.87
CA MET A 382 -7.68 14.51 17.14
C MET A 382 -6.78 13.42 17.73
N GLU A 383 -6.34 13.62 18.98
CA GLU A 383 -5.59 12.62 19.74
C GLU A 383 -6.36 11.29 19.82
N GLY A 384 -5.70 10.19 19.45
CA GLY A 384 -6.35 8.86 19.36
C GLY A 384 -6.98 8.56 18.01
N SER A 385 -6.89 9.46 17.02
CA SER A 385 -7.13 9.12 15.61
C SER A 385 -6.16 8.02 15.15
N ASP A 386 -6.66 7.05 14.37
CA ASP A 386 -5.84 6.01 13.73
C ASP A 386 -5.06 6.55 12.51
N LEU A 387 -5.19 7.85 12.19
CA LEU A 387 -4.49 8.49 11.08
C LEU A 387 -3.17 9.09 11.55
N ASP A 388 -2.08 8.64 10.93
CA ASP A 388 -0.76 9.24 11.12
C ASP A 388 -0.60 10.49 10.26
N THR A 389 -0.40 11.63 10.91
CA THR A 389 -0.03 12.90 10.26
C THR A 389 1.47 13.14 10.41
N ARG A 390 2.07 13.90 9.47
CA ARG A 390 3.49 14.29 9.57
C ARG A 390 3.83 14.97 10.90
N ARG A 391 2.96 15.87 11.38
CA ARG A 391 3.17 16.58 12.65
C ARG A 391 3.27 15.59 13.81
N ARG A 392 2.34 14.65 13.88
CA ARG A 392 2.29 13.62 14.93
C ARG A 392 3.52 12.72 14.89
N ILE A 393 3.84 12.12 13.75
CA ILE A 393 4.95 11.16 13.68
C ILE A 393 6.32 11.80 13.84
N ALA A 394 6.48 13.08 13.45
CA ALA A 394 7.70 13.83 13.69
C ALA A 394 7.91 14.10 15.20
N CYS A 395 6.84 14.39 15.92
CA CYS A 395 6.88 14.51 17.38
C CYS A 395 7.11 13.14 18.07
N GLU A 396 6.54 12.05 17.56
CA GLU A 396 6.82 10.71 18.09
C GLU A 396 8.29 10.30 17.90
N LEU A 397 8.93 10.67 16.77
CA LEU A 397 10.37 10.49 16.60
C LEU A 397 11.16 11.25 17.67
N LEU A 398 10.81 12.52 17.91
CA LEU A 398 11.48 13.34 18.91
C LEU A 398 11.33 12.77 20.33
N LYS A 399 10.13 12.27 20.67
CA LYS A 399 9.87 11.54 21.92
C LYS A 399 10.67 10.24 22.00
N GLY A 400 10.74 9.49 20.91
CA GLY A 400 11.50 8.25 20.79
C GLY A 400 12.97 8.46 21.13
N ILE A 401 13.62 9.44 20.49
CA ILE A 401 15.00 9.84 20.76
C ILE A 401 15.16 10.30 22.22
N ALA A 402 14.21 11.07 22.74
CA ALA A 402 14.28 11.60 24.10
C ALA A 402 14.20 10.51 25.20
N THR A 403 13.78 9.29 24.86
CA THR A 403 13.82 8.12 25.76
C THR A 403 15.25 7.85 26.25
N ASN A 404 16.24 7.99 25.36
CA ASN A 404 17.65 7.71 25.66
C ASN A 404 18.51 8.99 25.73
N TYR A 405 18.09 10.08 25.10
CA TYR A 405 18.87 11.33 24.96
C TYR A 405 18.14 12.55 25.53
N LYS A 406 17.39 12.35 26.63
CA LYS A 406 16.50 13.35 27.23
C LYS A 406 17.12 14.74 27.34
N GLN A 407 18.28 14.87 27.99
CA GLN A 407 18.89 16.18 28.25
C GLN A 407 19.26 16.91 26.95
N GLN A 408 19.79 16.19 25.97
CA GLN A 408 20.19 16.76 24.69
C GLN A 408 18.96 17.23 23.90
N VAL A 409 17.89 16.42 23.86
CA VAL A 409 16.64 16.78 23.20
C VAL A 409 15.99 17.98 23.88
N THR A 410 15.88 17.99 25.21
CA THR A 410 15.31 19.12 25.96
C THR A 410 16.06 20.42 25.64
N ASN A 411 17.39 20.42 25.74
CA ASN A 411 18.19 21.61 25.48
C ASN A 411 18.01 22.13 24.05
N LEU A 412 18.03 21.23 23.05
CA LEU A 412 17.84 21.59 21.65
C LEU A 412 16.46 22.17 21.39
N VAL A 413 15.42 21.54 21.94
CA VAL A 413 14.04 21.99 21.74
C VAL A 413 13.78 23.30 22.46
N SER A 414 14.32 23.51 23.66
CA SER A 414 14.24 24.81 24.36
C SER A 414 14.81 25.94 23.51
N VAL A 415 16.00 25.76 22.94
CA VAL A 415 16.63 26.75 22.05
C VAL A 415 15.75 26.98 20.82
N GLN A 416 15.20 25.91 20.23
CA GLN A 416 14.36 26.04 19.05
C GLN A 416 13.03 26.76 19.33
N ILE A 417 12.40 26.50 20.48
CA ILE A 417 11.20 27.22 20.93
C ILE A 417 11.52 28.70 21.10
N GLN A 418 12.65 29.05 21.74
CA GLN A 418 13.07 30.44 21.90
C GLN A 418 13.29 31.13 20.55
N ASN A 419 13.90 30.44 19.58
CA ASN A 419 14.09 30.97 18.23
C ASN A 419 12.75 31.21 17.51
N LEU A 420 11.82 30.25 17.57
CA LEU A 420 10.48 30.36 16.97
C LEU A 420 9.67 31.51 17.59
N LEU A 421 9.71 31.65 18.92
CA LEU A 421 9.02 32.73 19.62
C LEU A 421 9.64 34.10 19.35
N SER A 422 10.97 34.16 19.20
CA SER A 422 11.67 35.38 18.81
C SER A 422 11.30 35.78 17.38
N SER A 423 11.25 34.83 16.44
CA SER A 423 10.77 35.05 15.08
C SER A 423 9.33 35.57 15.06
N PHE A 424 8.44 34.94 15.83
CA PHE A 424 7.06 35.41 16.00
C PHE A 424 6.99 36.86 16.51
N ALA A 425 7.80 37.21 17.52
CA ALA A 425 7.79 38.54 18.11
C ALA A 425 8.20 39.66 17.13
N THR A 426 9.01 39.35 16.11
CA THR A 426 9.40 40.35 15.09
C THR A 426 8.24 40.77 14.19
N ASN A 427 7.32 39.84 13.87
CA ASN A 427 6.13 40.14 13.07
C ASN A 427 5.01 39.11 13.35
N PRO A 428 4.19 39.33 14.39
CA PRO A 428 3.15 38.39 14.77
C PRO A 428 2.12 38.06 13.68
N SER A 429 1.86 38.99 12.77
CA SER A 429 0.88 38.82 11.70
C SER A 429 1.34 37.85 10.60
N VAL A 430 2.65 37.82 10.34
CA VAL A 430 3.24 36.97 9.29
C VAL A 430 3.79 35.67 9.88
N ASN A 431 4.41 35.73 11.06
CA ASN A 431 5.15 34.62 11.66
C ASN A 431 4.31 33.82 12.68
N TRP A 432 2.98 33.88 12.60
CA TRP A 432 2.10 33.18 13.55
C TRP A 432 2.29 31.66 13.54
N LYS A 433 2.67 31.08 12.38
CA LYS A 433 3.01 29.64 12.24
C LYS A 433 4.19 29.22 13.10
N ASP A 434 5.12 30.13 13.40
CA ASP A 434 6.25 29.83 14.29
C ASP A 434 5.76 29.65 15.73
N LYS A 435 4.79 30.47 16.16
CA LYS A 435 4.14 30.33 17.46
C LYS A 435 3.33 29.04 17.54
N ASP A 436 2.56 28.70 16.51
CA ASP A 436 1.84 27.43 16.42
C ASP A 436 2.78 26.24 16.54
N CYS A 437 3.88 26.24 15.76
CA CYS A 437 4.90 25.20 15.82
C CYS A 437 5.51 25.08 17.24
N ALA A 438 5.82 26.21 17.89
CA ALA A 438 6.34 26.22 19.25
C ALA A 438 5.35 25.63 20.26
N ILE A 439 4.06 26.00 20.17
CA ILE A 439 2.99 25.45 21.02
C ILE A 439 2.87 23.94 20.80
N TYR A 440 2.83 23.49 19.55
CA TYR A 440 2.70 22.08 19.22
C TYR A 440 3.86 21.24 19.78
N LEU A 441 5.10 21.75 19.69
CA LEU A 441 6.28 21.10 20.27
C LEU A 441 6.18 20.99 21.80
N VAL A 442 5.78 22.06 22.48
CA VAL A 442 5.62 22.08 23.94
C VAL A 442 4.54 21.07 24.36
N VAL A 443 3.36 21.13 23.75
CA VAL A 443 2.23 20.23 24.08
C VAL A 443 2.63 18.78 23.81
N SER A 444 3.24 18.51 22.65
CA SER A 444 3.65 17.17 22.28
C SER A 444 4.69 16.62 23.25
N LEU A 445 5.68 17.40 23.69
CA LEU A 445 6.73 16.90 24.59
C LEU A 445 6.33 16.91 26.07
N ALA A 446 5.33 17.73 26.45
CA ALA A 446 4.81 17.76 27.81
C ALA A 446 3.92 16.53 28.14
N THR A 447 3.35 15.87 27.13
CA THR A 447 2.48 14.70 27.33
C THR A 447 3.26 13.44 27.70
N LYS A 448 2.89 12.86 28.86
CA LYS A 448 3.57 11.72 29.47
C LYS A 448 3.03 10.40 28.89
N LYS A 449 3.87 9.59 28.21
CA LYS A 449 3.75 8.12 28.35
C LYS A 449 4.32 7.79 29.73
N ALA A 450 3.57 7.06 30.56
CA ALA A 450 3.83 6.82 31.98
C ALA A 450 5.34 6.66 32.34
N GLY A 451 6.04 7.76 32.70
CA GLY A 451 7.47 7.66 33.01
C GLY A 451 8.23 8.91 33.50
N GLY A 452 7.81 10.16 33.22
CA GLY A 452 8.47 11.34 33.81
C GLY A 452 8.18 12.64 33.06
N TYR A 453 8.33 13.80 33.73
CA TYR A 453 8.10 15.13 33.14
C TYR A 453 9.30 15.58 32.29
N PHE A 454 9.03 16.23 31.16
CA PHE A 454 9.92 17.23 30.59
C PHE A 454 9.60 18.55 31.27
N CYS A 455 10.48 19.02 32.18
CA CYS A 455 10.44 20.42 32.60
C CYS A 455 11.26 21.20 31.57
N PHE A 456 10.60 22.13 30.89
CA PHE A 456 11.26 23.23 30.21
C PHE A 456 11.27 24.38 31.23
N ASP A 457 12.42 24.60 31.87
CA ASP A 457 12.63 25.75 32.75
C ASP A 457 12.92 27.02 31.93
#